data_AF-A0A136M083-F1
#
_entry.id   AF-A0A136M083-F1
#
_cell.length_a   1.000
_cell.length_b   1.000
_cell.length_c   1.000
_cell.angle_alpha   90.00
_cell.angle_beta   90.00
_cell.angle_gamma   90.00
#
_symmetry.space_group_name_H-M   'P 1'
#
loop_
_entity.id
_entity.type
_entity.pdbx_description
1 polymer ?
#
loop_
_entity_poly.entity_id
_entity_poly.type
_entity_poly.pdbx_seq_one_letter_code
_entity_poly.pdbx_strand_id
1 'polypeptide(L)'
;MSVNYFGADSTSATLSIELTEMGTRPVSAEITDDLEDVFADYDRVSVKVVQSSAGPPVSDYPFAMQVFSEDPAVLAGATGELADFIRDIDLSSENEVTEVAVFNLETLTKLDGRRFAEVKAKFSNPEDSAGLLEIQEQVTAEFDEGRLEDLNLESDALGFDFGQESENLSSFQSAAFALIVALIAMYGLLVLQFNSFLQPVLVFLAIPFSFVGLFPGLVLTGNASAFLS
;
A
#
# COMPACT_ATOMS: atom_id res chain seq x y z
N MET A 1 32.55 8.30 7.74
CA MET A 1 31.56 9.25 7.20
C MET A 1 32.13 9.82 5.93
N SER A 2 31.63 9.35 4.80
CA SER A 2 31.91 9.92 3.47
C SER A 2 30.75 10.85 3.14
N VAL A 3 31.06 12.06 2.70
CA VAL A 3 30.05 13.01 2.21
C VAL A 3 30.27 13.17 0.73
N ASN A 4 29.28 12.74 -0.06
CA ASN A 4 29.33 12.82 -1.52
C ASN A 4 28.31 13.87 -1.99
N TYR A 5 28.80 14.87 -2.75
CA TYR A 5 27.98 15.91 -3.35
C TYR A 5 27.50 15.43 -4.73
N PHE A 6 26.20 15.21 -4.91
CA PHE A 6 25.66 14.60 -6.14
C PHE A 6 25.14 15.62 -7.16
N GLY A 7 25.03 16.90 -6.79
CA GLY A 7 24.66 17.98 -7.71
C GLY A 7 24.15 19.20 -6.95
N ALA A 8 24.48 20.39 -7.46
CA ALA A 8 23.97 21.67 -6.97
C ALA A 8 23.67 22.59 -8.16
N ASP A 9 22.50 23.23 -8.13
CA ASP A 9 22.11 24.29 -9.06
C ASP A 9 21.90 25.61 -8.30
N SER A 10 21.35 26.64 -8.95
CA SER A 10 21.14 27.97 -8.34
C SER A 10 20.12 27.99 -7.19
N THR A 11 19.35 26.92 -7.02
CA THR A 11 18.16 26.84 -6.16
C THR A 11 18.04 25.56 -5.34
N SER A 12 18.76 24.49 -5.69
CA SER A 12 18.73 23.20 -5.02
C SER A 12 20.12 22.58 -4.90
N ALA A 13 20.34 21.77 -3.86
CA ALA A 13 21.55 20.99 -3.70
C ALA A 13 21.21 19.66 -3.01
N THR A 14 21.77 18.56 -3.52
CA THR A 14 21.55 17.22 -2.95
C THR A 14 22.83 16.72 -2.30
N LEU A 15 22.73 16.38 -1.01
CA LEU A 15 23.81 15.82 -0.20
C LEU A 15 23.52 14.35 0.10
N SER A 16 24.48 13.46 -0.19
CA SER A 16 24.41 12.06 0.23
C SER A 16 25.43 11.81 1.33
N ILE A 17 24.95 11.34 2.48
CA ILE A 17 25.76 11.05 3.65
C ILE A 17 25.82 9.54 3.84
N GLU A 18 27.02 8.99 3.77
CA GLU A 18 27.26 7.58 4.06
C GLU A 18 27.60 7.43 5.55
N LEU A 19 26.70 6.74 6.27
CA LEU A 19 26.83 6.52 7.70
C LEU A 19 27.88 5.44 7.99
N THR A 20 28.55 5.56 9.14
CA THR A 20 29.49 4.52 9.62
C THR A 20 28.75 3.23 10.01
N GLU A 21 29.50 2.15 10.23
CA GLU A 21 28.93 0.84 10.58
C GLU A 21 27.98 0.89 11.79
N MET A 22 26.86 0.15 11.68
CA MET A 22 25.89 -0.01 12.76
C MET A 22 26.55 -0.59 14.02
N GLY A 23 26.20 -0.04 15.19
CA GLY A 23 26.76 -0.41 16.49
C GLY A 23 27.78 0.58 17.07
N THR A 24 28.37 1.44 16.23
CA THR A 24 29.26 2.54 16.68
C THR A 24 28.58 3.92 16.65
N ARG A 25 27.35 3.98 16.17
CA ARG A 25 26.54 5.19 15.99
C ARG A 25 25.09 4.97 16.41
N PRO A 26 24.32 6.05 16.66
CA PRO A 26 22.87 5.97 16.82
C PRO A 26 22.17 5.39 15.58
N VAL A 27 20.90 4.99 15.75
CA VAL A 27 20.09 4.48 14.64
C VAL A 27 19.87 5.58 13.61
N SER A 28 19.66 5.20 12.34
CA SER A 28 19.49 6.18 11.25
C SER A 28 18.28 7.08 11.45
N ALA A 29 17.22 6.59 12.09
CA ALA A 29 16.03 7.38 12.41
C ALA A 29 16.37 8.55 13.35
N GLU A 30 17.01 8.27 14.48
CA GLU A 30 17.48 9.30 15.43
C GLU A 30 18.40 10.33 14.76
N ILE A 31 19.30 9.89 13.88
CA ILE A 31 20.19 10.81 13.14
C ILE A 31 19.40 11.69 12.16
N THR A 32 18.30 11.18 11.59
CA THR A 32 17.44 11.94 10.68
C THR A 32 16.72 13.03 11.46
N ASP A 33 16.11 12.68 12.59
CA ASP A 33 15.42 13.62 13.49
C ASP A 33 16.38 14.72 13.97
N ASP A 34 17.57 14.34 14.43
CA ASP A 34 18.61 15.28 14.87
C ASP A 34 19.03 16.25 13.75
N LEU A 35 19.10 15.77 12.50
CA LEU A 35 19.46 16.61 11.36
C LEU A 35 18.32 17.57 10.99
N GLU A 36 17.07 17.11 11.03
CA GLU A 36 15.91 17.98 10.80
C GLU A 36 15.85 19.10 11.83
N ASP A 37 16.06 18.79 13.11
CA ASP A 37 16.13 19.78 14.19
C ASP A 37 17.24 20.81 13.97
N VAL A 38 18.44 20.38 13.56
CA VAL A 38 19.57 21.28 13.27
C VAL A 38 19.25 22.24 12.11
N PHE A 39 18.50 21.78 11.11
CA PHE A 39 18.16 22.59 9.95
C PHE A 39 16.86 23.39 10.12
N ALA A 40 16.04 23.09 11.13
CA ALA A 40 14.80 23.82 11.43
C ALA A 40 15.04 25.31 11.73
N ASP A 41 16.20 25.66 12.30
CA ASP A 41 16.58 27.05 12.63
C ASP A 41 16.94 27.92 11.40
N TYR A 42 16.96 27.35 10.19
CA TYR A 42 17.35 28.07 8.97
C TYR A 42 16.15 28.49 8.10
N ASP A 43 15.64 29.70 8.33
CA ASP A 43 14.49 30.26 7.60
C ASP A 43 14.67 30.41 6.08
N ARG A 44 15.90 30.31 5.57
CA ARG A 44 16.26 30.61 4.18
C ARG A 44 16.45 29.37 3.31
N VAL A 45 16.41 28.17 3.88
CA VAL A 45 16.65 26.91 3.18
C VAL A 45 15.62 25.89 3.67
N SER A 46 14.85 25.32 2.74
CA SER A 46 14.00 24.15 3.05
C SER A 46 14.86 22.90 2.92
N VAL A 47 15.09 22.21 4.03
CA VAL A 47 15.89 20.97 4.09
C VAL A 47 14.94 19.81 4.36
N LYS A 48 14.95 18.82 3.47
CA LYS A 48 14.26 17.55 3.67
C LYS A 48 15.32 16.48 3.86
N VAL A 49 15.37 15.87 5.04
CA VAL A 49 16.29 14.77 5.33
C VAL A 49 15.52 13.47 5.11
N VAL A 50 16.03 12.61 4.25
CA VAL A 50 15.43 11.29 4.02
C VAL A 50 16.50 10.24 4.19
N GLN A 51 16.16 9.16 4.89
CA GLN A 51 16.99 7.97 4.85
C GLN A 51 16.98 7.47 3.41
N SER A 52 18.16 7.20 2.85
CA SER A 52 18.29 6.50 1.57
C SER A 52 17.78 5.07 1.75
N SER A 53 16.46 4.90 1.65
CA SER A 53 15.81 3.60 1.60
C SER A 53 15.93 3.09 0.16
N ALA A 54 16.39 1.86 -0.01
CA ALA A 54 16.35 1.15 -1.29
C ALA A 54 14.93 0.62 -1.59
N GLY A 55 13.91 1.37 -1.18
CA GLY A 55 12.53 1.11 -1.52
C GLY A 55 12.19 1.71 -2.88
N PRO A 56 11.20 1.17 -3.60
CA PRO A 56 10.64 1.86 -4.75
C PRO A 56 10.22 3.29 -4.35
N PRO A 57 10.27 4.27 -5.27
CA PRO A 57 9.86 5.63 -4.97
C PRO A 57 8.46 5.62 -4.35
N VAL A 58 8.26 6.44 -3.31
CA VAL A 58 6.95 6.60 -2.68
C VAL A 58 5.95 6.97 -3.77
N SER A 59 4.92 6.14 -3.97
CA SER A 59 3.89 6.46 -4.95
C SER A 59 3.12 7.67 -4.45
N ASP A 60 3.11 8.76 -5.22
CA ASP A 60 2.34 9.96 -4.89
C ASP A 60 0.84 9.66 -4.78
N TYR A 61 0.38 8.62 -5.51
CA TYR A 61 -0.97 8.08 -5.47
C TYR A 61 -0.91 6.59 -5.11
N PRO A 62 -1.11 6.24 -3.82
CA PRO A 62 -1.17 4.84 -3.39
C PRO A 62 -2.31 4.05 -4.04
N PHE A 63 -3.46 4.69 -4.35
CA PHE A 63 -4.54 4.06 -5.11
C PHE A 63 -4.39 4.37 -6.60
N ALA A 64 -4.49 3.33 -7.44
CA ALA A 64 -4.53 3.46 -8.88
C ALA A 64 -5.43 2.37 -9.48
N MET A 65 -6.29 2.77 -10.41
CA MET A 65 -7.10 1.86 -11.20
C MET A 65 -7.00 2.20 -12.69
N GLN A 66 -7.07 1.18 -13.53
CA GLN A 66 -7.12 1.30 -14.98
C GLN A 66 -8.58 1.17 -15.44
N VAL A 67 -8.97 2.06 -16.34
CA VAL A 67 -10.26 2.00 -17.03
C VAL A 67 -9.97 1.72 -18.49
N PHE A 68 -10.49 0.63 -19.04
CA PHE A 68 -10.23 0.19 -20.40
C PHE A 68 -11.37 0.57 -21.34
N SER A 69 -11.04 1.20 -22.45
CA SER A 69 -11.97 1.43 -23.56
C SER A 69 -11.21 1.85 -24.82
N GLU A 70 -11.60 1.33 -25.99
CA GLU A 70 -11.04 1.77 -27.26
C GLU A 70 -11.60 3.13 -27.71
N ASP A 71 -12.79 3.54 -27.22
CA ASP A 71 -13.40 4.83 -27.53
C ASP A 71 -12.91 5.94 -26.58
N PRO A 72 -12.21 6.98 -27.08
CA PRO A 72 -11.76 8.11 -26.26
C PRO A 72 -12.87 8.83 -25.49
N ALA A 73 -14.07 8.94 -26.07
CA ALA A 73 -15.16 9.69 -25.46
C ALA A 73 -15.79 8.91 -24.31
N VAL A 74 -15.98 7.60 -24.48
CA VAL A 74 -16.42 6.70 -23.41
C VAL A 74 -15.41 6.69 -22.27
N LEU A 75 -14.12 6.57 -22.62
CA LEU A 75 -13.04 6.58 -21.63
C LEU A 75 -13.01 7.87 -20.80
N ALA A 76 -13.19 9.02 -21.43
CA ALA A 76 -13.24 10.31 -20.75
C ALA A 76 -14.47 10.45 -19.82
N GLY A 77 -15.64 10.00 -20.28
CA GLY A 77 -16.86 10.01 -19.47
C GLY A 77 -16.73 9.11 -18.24
N ALA A 78 -16.36 7.85 -18.46
CA ALA A 78 -16.24 6.87 -17.39
C ALA A 78 -15.18 7.21 -16.34
N THR A 79 -13.99 7.64 -16.78
CA THR A 79 -12.93 8.07 -15.83
C THR A 79 -13.32 9.33 -15.06
N GLY A 80 -14.12 10.22 -15.66
CA GLY A 80 -14.69 11.38 -14.96
C GLY A 80 -15.64 10.96 -13.85
N GLU A 81 -16.61 10.10 -14.16
CA GLU A 81 -17.57 9.59 -13.17
C GLU A 81 -16.89 8.81 -12.05
N LEU A 82 -15.92 7.95 -12.39
CA LEU A 82 -15.12 7.22 -11.40
C LEU A 82 -14.30 8.17 -10.52
N ALA A 83 -13.68 9.19 -11.11
CA ALA A 83 -12.93 10.18 -10.35
C ALA A 83 -13.82 10.99 -9.40
N ASP A 84 -15.02 11.36 -9.83
CA ASP A 84 -15.99 12.07 -8.99
C ASP A 84 -16.51 11.16 -7.85
N PHE A 85 -16.80 9.89 -8.15
CA PHE A 85 -17.18 8.92 -7.12
C PHE A 85 -16.07 8.73 -6.07
N ILE A 86 -14.83 8.55 -6.49
CA ILE A 86 -13.69 8.36 -5.56
C ILE A 86 -13.43 9.62 -4.73
N ARG A 87 -13.73 10.83 -5.24
CA ARG A 87 -13.61 12.07 -4.44
C ARG A 87 -14.61 12.13 -3.28
N ASP A 88 -15.81 11.62 -3.51
CA ASP A 88 -16.93 11.70 -2.56
C ASP A 88 -17.07 10.43 -1.70
N ILE A 89 -16.15 9.47 -1.84
CA ILE A 89 -16.19 8.20 -1.11
C ILE A 89 -15.99 8.43 0.40
N ASP A 90 -16.83 7.79 1.20
CA ASP A 90 -16.69 7.76 2.65
C ASP A 90 -15.90 6.50 3.01
N LEU A 91 -14.74 6.69 3.65
CA LEU A 91 -13.90 5.59 4.10
C LEU A 91 -14.14 5.37 5.60
N SER A 92 -14.28 4.11 5.99
CA SER A 92 -14.48 3.72 7.40
C SER A 92 -13.20 3.77 8.22
N SER A 93 -12.05 3.75 7.56
CA SER A 93 -10.73 4.02 8.14
C SER A 93 -10.58 5.52 8.48
N GLU A 94 -9.60 5.92 9.30
CA GLU A 94 -9.24 7.34 9.52
C GLU A 94 -8.66 8.02 8.24
N ASN A 95 -8.93 7.44 7.07
CA ASN A 95 -8.49 7.89 5.77
C ASN A 95 -9.52 8.81 5.14
N GLU A 96 -9.05 9.88 4.52
CA GLU A 96 -9.87 10.75 3.68
C GLU A 96 -9.18 10.90 2.33
N VAL A 97 -9.96 10.87 1.25
CA VAL A 97 -9.43 11.14 -0.10
C VAL A 97 -9.09 12.61 -0.23
N THR A 98 -7.81 12.90 -0.39
CA THR A 98 -7.26 14.27 -0.46
C THR A 98 -7.15 14.77 -1.90
N GLU A 99 -6.87 13.88 -2.85
CA GLU A 99 -6.66 14.24 -4.24
C GLU A 99 -7.02 13.07 -5.17
N VAL A 100 -7.68 13.38 -6.28
CA VAL A 100 -7.99 12.42 -7.34
C VAL A 100 -7.62 13.03 -8.69
N ALA A 101 -6.81 12.29 -9.46
CA ALA A 101 -6.30 12.71 -10.76
C ALA A 101 -6.50 11.61 -11.81
N VAL A 102 -6.81 12.04 -13.04
CA VAL A 102 -6.96 11.15 -14.19
C VAL A 102 -5.74 11.31 -15.10
N PHE A 103 -5.10 10.20 -15.42
CA PHE A 103 -3.92 10.13 -16.27
C PHE A 103 -4.19 9.36 -17.56
N ASN A 104 -3.33 9.54 -18.55
CA ASN A 104 -3.35 8.83 -19.83
C ASN A 104 -4.61 9.03 -20.68
N LEU A 105 -5.41 10.08 -20.43
CA LEU A 105 -6.63 10.34 -21.19
C LEU A 105 -6.34 10.86 -22.61
N GLU A 106 -5.38 11.78 -22.72
CA GLU A 106 -4.98 12.42 -23.99
C GLU A 106 -3.88 11.65 -24.73
N THR A 107 -3.22 10.72 -24.06
CA THR A 107 -2.16 9.89 -24.64
C THR A 107 -2.69 8.51 -24.99
N LEU A 108 -2.14 7.91 -26.06
CA LEU A 108 -2.46 6.53 -26.39
C LEU A 108 -1.56 5.59 -25.57
N THR A 109 -2.05 5.17 -24.41
CA THR A 109 -1.41 4.15 -23.58
C THR A 109 -2.21 2.85 -23.69
N LYS A 110 -1.52 1.71 -23.78
CA LYS A 110 -2.13 0.38 -23.87
C LYS A 110 -1.52 -0.57 -22.85
N LEU A 111 -2.36 -1.39 -22.24
CA LEU A 111 -1.99 -2.50 -21.37
C LEU A 111 -2.70 -3.75 -21.91
N ASP A 112 -1.94 -4.82 -22.13
CA ASP A 112 -2.40 -6.05 -22.81
C ASP A 112 -3.13 -5.81 -24.15
N GLY A 113 -2.72 -4.76 -24.88
CA GLY A 113 -3.26 -4.40 -26.19
C GLY A 113 -4.54 -3.56 -26.16
N ARG A 114 -5.17 -3.39 -24.99
CA ARG A 114 -6.35 -2.53 -24.79
C ARG A 114 -5.92 -1.14 -24.37
N ARG A 115 -6.58 -0.11 -24.93
CA ARG A 115 -6.37 1.26 -24.47
C ARG A 115 -6.94 1.45 -23.06
N PHE A 116 -6.22 2.20 -22.23
CA PHE A 116 -6.69 2.55 -20.90
C PHE A 116 -6.33 3.99 -20.51
N ALA A 117 -7.08 4.52 -19.55
CA ALA A 117 -6.75 5.69 -18.76
C ALA A 117 -6.67 5.27 -17.29
N GLU A 118 -5.92 6.01 -16.48
CA GLU A 118 -5.75 5.69 -15.06
C GLU A 118 -6.49 6.71 -14.20
N VAL A 119 -7.27 6.23 -13.24
CA VAL A 119 -7.80 7.05 -12.15
C VAL A 119 -6.96 6.76 -10.92
N LYS A 120 -6.31 7.79 -10.38
CA LYS A 120 -5.42 7.68 -9.24
C LYS A 120 -5.91 8.55 -8.09
N ALA A 121 -5.76 8.05 -6.88
CA ALA A 121 -6.19 8.75 -5.67
C ALA A 121 -5.13 8.72 -4.58
N LYS A 122 -5.10 9.81 -3.82
CA LYS A 122 -4.25 10.01 -2.65
C LYS A 122 -5.11 10.21 -1.43
N PHE A 123 -4.77 9.55 -0.34
CA PHE A 123 -5.48 9.64 0.93
C PHE A 123 -4.57 10.15 2.06
N SER A 124 -5.18 10.53 3.18
CA SER A 124 -4.51 11.14 4.34
C SER A 124 -3.40 10.27 4.93
N ASN A 125 -3.56 8.94 4.97
CA ASN A 125 -2.53 8.02 5.43
C ASN A 125 -2.10 7.02 4.33
N PRO A 126 -1.15 7.38 3.44
CA PRO A 126 -0.82 6.60 2.25
C PRO A 126 -0.19 5.21 2.50
N GLU A 127 0.20 4.91 3.74
CA GLU A 127 0.77 3.62 4.15
C GLU A 127 -0.30 2.61 4.57
N ASP A 128 -1.56 3.04 4.69
CA ASP A 128 -2.67 2.17 5.09
C ASP A 128 -3.24 1.40 3.90
N SER A 129 -2.83 0.14 3.77
CA SER A 129 -3.31 -0.77 2.74
C SER A 129 -4.81 -1.11 2.87
N ALA A 130 -5.41 -0.95 4.05
CA ALA A 130 -6.83 -1.23 4.24
C ALA A 130 -7.72 -0.22 3.50
N GLY A 131 -7.32 1.06 3.48
CA GLY A 131 -8.02 2.11 2.73
C GLY A 131 -8.06 1.84 1.22
N LEU A 132 -6.99 1.25 0.67
CA LEU A 132 -6.92 0.86 -0.75
C LEU A 132 -7.97 -0.20 -1.11
N LEU A 133 -8.06 -1.23 -0.28
CA LEU A 133 -9.00 -2.33 -0.48
C LEU A 133 -10.45 -1.86 -0.33
N GLU A 134 -10.70 -0.94 0.60
CA GLU A 134 -12.01 -0.35 0.81
C GLU A 134 -12.47 0.45 -0.41
N ILE A 135 -11.61 1.30 -0.99
CA ILE A 135 -11.92 2.02 -2.23
C ILE A 135 -12.21 1.02 -3.37
N GLN A 136 -11.36 0.01 -3.53
CA GLN A 136 -11.56 -1.02 -4.56
C GLN A 136 -12.91 -1.73 -4.38
N GLU A 137 -13.25 -2.14 -3.16
CA GLU A 137 -14.51 -2.82 -2.85
C GLU A 137 -15.72 -1.94 -3.17
N GLN A 138 -15.71 -0.69 -2.73
CA GLN A 138 -16.82 0.25 -2.98
C GLN A 138 -16.95 0.60 -4.46
N VAL A 139 -15.83 0.83 -5.18
CA VAL A 139 -15.86 1.05 -6.64
C VAL A 139 -16.43 -0.16 -7.36
N THR A 140 -16.01 -1.37 -6.99
CA THR A 140 -16.52 -2.60 -7.60
C THR A 140 -18.01 -2.83 -7.29
N ALA A 141 -18.47 -2.41 -6.10
CA ALA A 141 -19.86 -2.51 -5.70
C ALA A 141 -20.78 -1.51 -6.42
N GLU A 142 -20.32 -0.28 -6.63
CA GLU A 142 -21.10 0.77 -7.32
C GLU A 142 -21.06 0.61 -8.86
N PHE A 143 -19.89 0.27 -9.41
CA PHE A 143 -19.69 0.08 -10.86
C PHE A 143 -19.80 -1.40 -11.23
N ASP A 144 -20.96 -1.99 -10.93
CA ASP A 144 -21.29 -3.36 -11.32
C ASP A 144 -21.48 -3.53 -12.84
N GLU A 145 -21.71 -4.76 -13.31
CA GLU A 145 -21.90 -5.05 -14.75
C GLU A 145 -22.98 -4.18 -15.41
N GLY A 146 -24.06 -3.84 -14.68
CA GLY A 146 -25.14 -3.02 -15.21
C GLY A 146 -24.74 -1.55 -15.34
N ARG A 147 -24.06 -1.00 -14.33
CA ARG A 147 -23.54 0.37 -14.39
C ARG A 147 -22.44 0.53 -15.45
N LEU A 148 -21.59 -0.49 -15.64
CA LEU A 148 -20.60 -0.50 -16.70
C LEU A 148 -21.25 -0.51 -18.09
N GLU A 149 -22.33 -1.27 -18.29
CA GLU A 149 -23.08 -1.29 -19.55
C GLU A 149 -23.71 0.08 -19.86
N ASP A 150 -24.27 0.76 -18.85
CA ASP A 150 -24.81 2.12 -18.99
C ASP A 150 -23.75 3.13 -19.46
N LEU A 151 -22.50 2.93 -19.03
CA LEU A 151 -21.34 3.72 -19.45
C LEU A 151 -20.74 3.26 -20.79
N ASN A 152 -21.30 2.25 -21.45
CA ASN A 152 -20.75 1.61 -22.64
C ASN A 152 -19.35 1.02 -22.43
N LEU A 153 -19.07 0.54 -21.22
CA LEU A 153 -17.86 -0.19 -20.87
C LEU A 153 -18.08 -1.71 -20.99
N GLU A 154 -17.00 -2.44 -21.26
CA GLU A 154 -17.00 -3.89 -21.17
C GLU A 154 -17.06 -4.34 -19.70
N SER A 155 -17.53 -5.56 -19.43
CA SER A 155 -17.66 -6.07 -18.05
C SER A 155 -16.32 -6.27 -17.34
N ASP A 156 -15.22 -6.32 -18.09
CA ASP A 156 -13.84 -6.40 -17.58
C ASP A 156 -13.06 -5.09 -17.78
N ALA A 157 -13.78 -3.97 -17.94
CA ALA A 157 -13.17 -2.67 -18.24
C ALA A 157 -12.47 -2.02 -17.04
N LEU A 158 -12.61 -2.56 -15.83
CA LEU A 158 -11.94 -2.05 -14.63
C LEU A 158 -10.78 -2.96 -14.26
N GLY A 159 -9.58 -2.40 -14.21
CA GLY A 159 -8.38 -3.02 -13.66
C GLY A 159 -7.95 -2.32 -12.37
N PHE A 160 -7.45 -3.09 -11.42
CA PHE A 160 -6.86 -2.57 -10.18
C PHE A 160 -5.41 -3.03 -10.11
N ASP A 161 -4.48 -2.08 -10.21
CA ASP A 161 -3.06 -2.34 -10.04
C ASP A 161 -2.43 -1.16 -9.29
N PHE A 162 -2.12 -1.44 -8.02
CA PHE A 162 -1.49 -0.53 -7.07
C PHE A 162 0.04 -0.60 -7.11
N GLY A 163 0.62 -1.24 -8.13
CA GLY A 163 2.04 -1.47 -8.24
C GLY A 163 2.58 -2.37 -7.13
N GLN A 164 3.59 -1.91 -6.40
CA GLN A 164 4.24 -2.68 -5.33
C GLN A 164 3.23 -3.13 -4.25
N GLU A 165 2.20 -2.34 -4.01
CA GLU A 165 1.21 -2.67 -2.98
C GLU A 165 0.32 -3.86 -3.40
N SER A 166 0.03 -3.99 -4.70
CA SER A 166 -0.64 -5.18 -5.25
C SER A 166 0.23 -6.44 -5.09
N GLU A 167 1.55 -6.32 -5.28
CA GLU A 167 2.50 -7.41 -5.03
C GLU A 167 2.56 -7.79 -3.54
N ASN A 168 2.51 -6.81 -2.63
CA ASN A 168 2.47 -7.04 -1.19
C ASN A 168 1.19 -7.77 -0.78
N LEU A 169 0.03 -7.29 -1.23
CA LEU A 169 -1.28 -7.89 -0.97
C LEU A 169 -1.38 -9.32 -1.51
N SER A 170 -0.93 -9.56 -2.74
CA SER A 170 -0.91 -10.91 -3.33
C SER A 170 0.07 -11.86 -2.62
N SER A 171 1.21 -11.36 -2.16
CA SER A 171 2.15 -12.12 -1.33
C SER A 171 1.54 -12.48 0.02
N PHE A 172 0.83 -11.54 0.66
CA PHE A 172 0.11 -11.77 1.91
C PHE A 172 -0.99 -12.82 1.73
N GLN A 173 -1.78 -12.74 0.66
CA GLN A 173 -2.81 -13.73 0.33
C GLN A 173 -2.20 -15.13 0.12
N SER A 174 -1.07 -15.20 -0.59
CA SER A 174 -0.34 -16.45 -0.81
C SER A 174 0.19 -17.05 0.50
N ALA A 175 0.71 -16.21 1.40
CA ALA A 175 1.17 -16.63 2.72
C ALA A 175 0.01 -17.11 3.61
N ALA A 176 -1.14 -16.41 3.58
CA ALA A 176 -2.35 -16.82 4.30
C ALA A 176 -2.87 -18.18 3.79
N PHE A 177 -2.88 -18.38 2.46
CA PHE A 177 -3.22 -19.68 1.87
C PHE A 177 -2.25 -20.78 2.31
N ALA A 178 -0.94 -20.52 2.26
CA ALA A 178 0.08 -21.46 2.72
C ALA A 178 -0.09 -21.82 4.21
N LEU A 179 -0.44 -20.85 5.06
CA LEU A 179 -0.73 -21.06 6.47
C LEU A 179 -1.91 -22.02 6.66
N ILE A 180 -3.02 -21.83 5.94
CA ILE A 180 -4.19 -22.72 6.02
C ILE A 180 -3.81 -24.15 5.61
N VAL A 181 -3.06 -24.30 4.51
CA VAL A 181 -2.57 -25.61 4.05
C VAL A 181 -1.68 -26.26 5.13
N ALA A 182 -0.78 -25.49 5.74
CA ALA A 182 0.08 -25.96 6.82
C ALA A 182 -0.73 -26.37 8.06
N LEU A 183 -1.76 -25.61 8.44
CA LEU A 183 -2.64 -25.94 9.57
C LEU A 183 -3.42 -27.23 9.31
N ILE A 184 -3.92 -27.45 8.09
CA ILE A 184 -4.59 -28.70 7.71
C ILE A 184 -3.62 -29.88 7.77
N ALA A 185 -2.40 -29.72 7.23
CA ALA A 185 -1.38 -30.76 7.28
C ALA A 185 -0.98 -31.09 8.72
N MET A 186 -0.77 -30.07 9.56
CA MET A 186 -0.47 -30.22 10.97
C MET A 186 -1.61 -30.91 11.73
N TYR A 187 -2.86 -30.52 11.46
CA TYR A 187 -4.03 -31.19 12.03
C TYR A 187 -4.02 -32.68 11.71
N GLY A 188 -3.80 -33.04 10.43
CA GLY A 188 -3.71 -34.43 10.00
C GLY A 188 -2.61 -35.20 10.72
N LEU A 189 -1.42 -34.61 10.86
CA LEU A 189 -0.31 -35.20 11.62
C LEU A 189 -0.68 -35.42 13.10
N LEU A 190 -1.34 -34.45 13.74
CA LEU A 190 -1.75 -34.58 15.13
C LEU A 190 -2.87 -35.62 15.32
N VAL A 191 -3.81 -35.74 14.39
CA VAL A 191 -4.83 -36.80 14.41
C VAL A 191 -4.18 -38.17 14.38
N LEU A 192 -3.17 -38.37 13.51
CA LEU A 192 -2.43 -39.63 13.43
C LEU A 192 -1.60 -39.89 14.69
N GLN A 193 -0.94 -38.86 15.22
CA GLN A 193 -0.09 -38.94 16.40
C GLN A 193 -0.89 -39.31 17.67
N PHE A 194 -2.04 -38.67 17.86
CA PHE A 194 -2.88 -38.85 19.04
C PHE A 194 -3.96 -39.91 18.87
N ASN A 195 -4.13 -40.43 17.65
CA ASN A 195 -5.22 -41.32 17.27
C ASN A 195 -6.59 -40.78 17.71
N SER A 196 -6.78 -39.47 17.60
CA SER A 196 -7.96 -38.77 18.09
C SER A 196 -8.21 -37.51 17.26
N PHE A 197 -9.47 -37.25 16.94
CA PHE A 197 -9.88 -36.03 16.24
C PHE A 197 -10.10 -34.84 17.19
N LEU A 198 -10.42 -35.08 18.46
CA LEU A 198 -10.71 -34.01 19.43
C LEU A 198 -9.44 -33.43 20.05
N GLN A 199 -8.42 -34.26 20.30
CA GLN A 199 -7.17 -33.79 20.93
C GLN A 199 -6.46 -32.70 20.09
N PRO A 200 -6.31 -32.84 18.75
CA PRO A 200 -5.73 -31.78 17.91
C PRO A 200 -6.51 -30.47 17.96
N VAL A 201 -7.85 -30.52 18.01
CA VAL A 201 -8.70 -29.32 18.13
C VAL A 201 -8.40 -28.59 19.44
N LEU A 202 -8.27 -29.33 20.55
CA LEU A 202 -7.91 -28.75 21.85
C LEU A 202 -6.52 -28.10 21.83
N VAL A 203 -5.57 -28.66 21.09
CA VAL A 203 -4.24 -28.04 20.90
C VAL A 203 -4.36 -26.74 20.10
N PHE A 204 -5.11 -26.74 19.00
CA PHE A 204 -5.34 -25.53 18.20
C PHE A 204 -6.12 -24.45 18.94
N LEU A 205 -6.94 -24.80 19.93
CA LEU A 205 -7.56 -23.81 20.82
C LEU A 205 -6.52 -22.96 21.57
N ALA A 206 -5.30 -23.45 21.78
CA ALA A 206 -4.22 -22.66 22.38
C ALA A 206 -3.73 -21.52 21.48
N ILE A 207 -3.92 -21.60 20.16
CA ILE A 207 -3.49 -20.58 19.19
C ILE A 207 -4.19 -19.23 19.47
N PRO A 208 -5.53 -19.13 19.52
CA PRO A 208 -6.17 -17.86 19.86
C PRO A 208 -5.80 -17.36 21.26
N PHE A 209 -5.55 -18.25 22.23
CA PHE A 209 -5.07 -17.83 23.55
C PHE A 209 -3.64 -17.24 23.53
N SER A 210 -2.80 -17.63 22.56
CA SER A 210 -1.44 -17.09 22.43
C SER A 210 -1.42 -15.60 22.07
N PHE A 211 -2.47 -15.09 21.40
CA PHE A 211 -2.60 -13.66 21.07
C PHE A 211 -2.65 -12.77 22.31
N VAL A 212 -3.14 -13.28 23.45
CA VAL A 212 -3.18 -12.54 24.72
C VAL A 212 -1.77 -12.16 25.20
N GLY A 213 -0.75 -12.95 24.87
CA GLY A 213 0.65 -12.62 25.15
C GLY A 213 1.32 -11.82 24.04
N LEU A 214 0.94 -12.09 22.78
CA LEU A 214 1.52 -11.43 21.60
C LEU A 214 1.24 -9.91 21.60
N PHE A 215 -0.03 -9.51 21.70
CA PHE A 215 -0.40 -8.10 21.53
C PHE A 215 0.23 -7.17 22.58
N PRO A 216 0.19 -7.47 23.90
CA PRO A 216 0.90 -6.65 24.88
C PRO A 216 2.41 -6.62 24.66
N GLY A 217 3.01 -7.72 24.19
CA GLY A 217 4.43 -7.78 23.85
C GLY A 217 4.78 -6.81 22.72
N LEU A 218 3.96 -6.78 21.65
CA LEU A 218 4.14 -5.87 20.52
C LEU A 218 3.96 -4.40 20.92
N VAL A 219 2.99 -4.11 21.80
CA VAL A 219 2.78 -2.75 22.32
C VAL A 219 4.00 -2.30 23.13
N LEU A 220 4.53 -3.17 23.99
CA LEU A 220 5.72 -2.85 24.81
C LEU A 220 6.98 -2.63 23.98
N THR A 221 7.12 -3.30 22.84
CA THR A 221 8.28 -3.13 21.95
C THR A 221 8.08 -2.01 20.93
N GLY A 222 6.93 -1.35 20.91
CA GLY A 222 6.60 -0.30 19.93
C GLY A 222 6.35 -0.81 18.51
N ASN A 223 6.09 -2.11 18.33
CA ASN A 223 5.85 -2.74 17.02
C ASN A 223 4.38 -3.10 16.79
N ALA A 224 3.47 -2.64 17.64
CA ALA A 224 2.05 -2.94 17.51
C ALA A 224 1.44 -2.34 16.23
N SER A 225 1.91 -1.17 15.79
CA SER A 225 1.46 -0.51 14.56
C SER A 225 1.82 -1.33 13.32
N ALA A 226 3.06 -1.81 13.19
CA ALA A 226 3.54 -2.59 12.04
C ALA A 226 2.87 -3.97 11.84
N PHE A 227 2.10 -4.45 12.83
CA PHE A 227 1.29 -5.67 12.69
C PHE A 227 -0.15 -5.36 12.25
N LEU A 228 -0.61 -4.13 12.45
CA LEU A 228 -1.99 -3.69 12.23
C LEU A 228 -2.13 -2.78 10.99
N SER A 229 -1.03 -2.21 10.50
CA SER A 229 -0.87 -1.59 9.18
C SER A 229 -0.46 -2.64 8.16
#